data_AF-A0A1G7N1X2-F1
#
_entry.id   AF-A0A1G7N1X2-F1
#
_cell.length_a   1.000
_cell.length_b   1.000
_cell.length_c   1.000
_cell.angle_alpha   90.00
_cell.angle_beta   90.00
_cell.angle_gamma   90.00
#
_symmetry.space_group_name_H-M   'P 1'
#
loop_
_entity.id
_entity.type
_entity.pdbx_description
1 polymer ?
#
loop_
_entity_poly.entity_id
_entity_poly.type
_entity_poly.pdbx_seq_one_letter_code
_entity_poly.pdbx_strand_id
1 'polypeptide(L)'
;MASMAPSPMKSLRRCVLWMVCLFGVGGGQPARGYSVMTHEQLIDLTWDASIVPLLRSRYPSLTPEQLEQARAYAYGGCVIQDIGYYPFGDAFFSNLTHYVRSGDFVVNLFRNAQNANELAFAIGALSHYIGDNVGHATATNRAVPVEFHKLERKYGSSVNYAQGEHQHVRVEFAFDINEVAHRRLAPQHYLRHVGLEVSTRQLSLAYYQTYGIRADFTVKRSHRINVDGYRFSVRSFIPRIAYAVTLLHRGKLPQETPSDDVQRLDEKIATIAAQNHWDEYRQKPGIGTYTLAGVLWVLPKVGPISLVAVKGPTSNTEAEYIHSVLVSTDRLNAVLRRFTPPPATVGAAAPPLPNPTGRLDAELTQQIAPAVADATAPGATPGGATGAVATGGAGAATAASGSGAGLPVGSLAGGTSLAAERRGTRTPPDPRHPLANRDLDTGVVVRPSGYPLTDQTFCKLAHTLAAQPGLAIPPGIKRDILAYYSNMGLPFDTRKHPDQWKQLQADLVTLGAMTTSSEPTPYPTFGEGDDDEAPAPEGGSY
;
A
#
# COMPACT_ATOMS: atom_id res chain seq x y z
N MET A 1 51.17 -9.56 -39.81
CA MET A 1 50.61 -10.09 -38.55
C MET A 1 49.10 -9.90 -38.58
N ALA A 2 48.35 -10.96 -38.89
CA ALA A 2 46.89 -10.89 -39.00
C ALA A 2 46.25 -10.94 -37.61
N SER A 3 45.58 -9.86 -37.22
CA SER A 3 44.79 -9.76 -36.00
C SER A 3 43.57 -10.67 -36.08
N MET A 4 43.51 -11.71 -35.25
CA MET A 4 42.33 -12.58 -35.10
C MET A 4 41.11 -11.75 -34.71
N ALA A 5 40.04 -11.87 -35.50
CA ALA A 5 38.73 -11.32 -35.18
C ALA A 5 38.20 -11.96 -33.87
N PRO A 6 37.59 -11.19 -32.95
CA PRO A 6 37.06 -11.75 -31.72
C PRO A 6 35.92 -12.72 -32.01
N SER A 7 35.96 -13.89 -31.35
CA SER A 7 34.92 -14.93 -31.43
C SER A 7 33.51 -14.34 -31.23
N PRO A 8 32.51 -14.75 -32.03
CA PRO A 8 31.16 -14.19 -32.02
C PRO A 8 30.48 -14.30 -30.64
N MET A 9 30.83 -15.29 -29.82
CA MET A 9 30.32 -15.44 -28.46
C MET A 9 30.83 -14.37 -27.49
N LYS A 10 32.06 -13.86 -27.70
CA LYS A 10 32.64 -12.79 -26.87
C LYS A 10 32.04 -11.41 -27.22
N SER A 11 31.65 -11.22 -28.48
CA SER A 11 30.93 -10.03 -28.97
C SER A 11 29.51 -9.98 -28.41
N LEU A 12 28.75 -11.08 -28.46
CA LEU A 12 27.40 -11.17 -27.91
C LEU A 12 27.38 -10.91 -26.39
N ARG A 13 28.33 -11.50 -25.65
CA ARG A 13 28.47 -11.30 -24.20
C ARG A 13 28.78 -9.83 -23.84
N ARG A 14 29.57 -9.13 -24.67
CA ARG A 14 29.88 -7.71 -24.52
C ARG A 14 28.69 -6.80 -24.86
N CYS A 15 27.94 -7.09 -25.92
CA CYS A 15 26.70 -6.36 -26.22
C CYS A 15 25.63 -6.55 -25.14
N VAL A 16 25.52 -7.76 -24.58
CA VAL A 16 24.60 -8.06 -23.48
C VAL A 16 25.03 -7.36 -22.18
N LEU A 17 26.33 -7.35 -21.86
CA LEU A 17 26.86 -6.58 -20.73
C LEU A 17 26.62 -5.07 -20.90
N TRP A 18 26.78 -4.54 -22.10
CA TRP A 18 26.48 -3.14 -22.40
C TRP A 18 24.99 -2.80 -22.27
N MET A 19 24.08 -3.69 -22.70
CA MET A 19 22.64 -3.50 -22.46
C MET A 19 22.29 -3.58 -20.97
N VAL A 20 22.91 -4.50 -20.20
CA VAL A 20 22.71 -4.59 -18.74
C VAL A 20 23.25 -3.36 -18.01
N CYS A 21 24.37 -2.78 -18.47
CA CYS A 21 24.91 -1.53 -17.93
C CYS A 21 24.05 -0.30 -18.28
N LEU A 22 23.39 -0.28 -19.44
CA LEU A 22 22.45 0.79 -19.84
C LEU A 22 21.14 0.81 -19.02
N PHE A 23 20.78 -0.29 -18.37
CA PHE A 23 19.62 -0.39 -17.46
C PHE A 23 20.02 -0.44 -15.97
N GLY A 24 21.30 -0.26 -15.65
CA GLY A 24 21.88 -0.60 -14.33
C GLY A 24 22.13 0.56 -13.35
N VAL A 25 21.56 1.76 -13.56
CA VAL A 25 21.77 2.89 -12.63
C VAL A 25 20.44 3.47 -12.18
N GLY A 26 20.06 3.12 -10.94
CA GLY A 26 18.87 3.57 -10.24
C GLY A 26 18.71 2.77 -8.95
N GLY A 27 19.50 3.14 -7.94
CA GLY A 27 19.47 2.52 -6.61
C GLY A 27 18.24 2.94 -5.83
N GLY A 28 17.38 1.95 -5.58
CA GLY A 28 16.17 2.01 -4.78
C GLY A 28 15.43 0.71 -5.03
N GLN A 29 15.59 -0.26 -4.13
CA GLN A 29 14.96 -1.57 -4.27
C GLN A 29 13.54 -1.52 -3.68
N PRO A 30 12.58 -2.24 -4.27
CA PRO A 30 11.16 -2.08 -3.98
C PRO A 30 10.64 -2.90 -2.79
N ALA A 31 9.98 -2.24 -1.83
CA ALA A 31 9.17 -2.97 -0.85
C ALA A 31 7.98 -3.61 -1.56
N ARG A 32 7.68 -4.85 -1.26
CA ARG A 32 6.45 -5.51 -1.68
C ARG A 32 6.12 -6.51 -0.58
N GLY A 33 4.85 -6.90 -0.49
CA GLY A 33 4.37 -7.94 0.43
C GLY A 33 3.79 -9.13 -0.26
N TYR A 34 2.88 -8.81 -1.16
CA TYR A 34 2.57 -9.61 -2.30
C TYR A 34 3.23 -9.03 -3.54
N SER A 35 3.59 -9.90 -4.48
CA SER A 35 3.93 -9.43 -5.81
C SER A 35 2.64 -9.02 -6.54
N VAL A 36 2.82 -8.34 -7.67
CA VAL A 36 1.76 -7.71 -8.48
C VAL A 36 0.56 -8.62 -8.70
N MET A 37 0.82 -9.90 -9.00
CA MET A 37 -0.22 -10.81 -9.49
C MET A 37 -1.13 -11.31 -8.37
N THR A 38 -0.60 -11.54 -7.17
CA THR A 38 -1.45 -11.89 -6.01
C THR A 38 -2.37 -10.73 -5.61
N HIS A 39 -1.94 -9.47 -5.74
CA HIS A 39 -2.83 -8.33 -5.53
C HIS A 39 -4.00 -8.29 -6.53
N GLU A 40 -3.74 -8.57 -7.81
CA GLU A 40 -4.78 -8.70 -8.83
C GLU A 40 -5.70 -9.90 -8.51
N GLN A 41 -5.15 -11.01 -8.03
CA GLN A 41 -5.92 -12.20 -7.61
C GLN A 41 -6.91 -11.88 -6.49
N LEU A 42 -6.55 -11.03 -5.52
CA LEU A 42 -7.48 -10.61 -4.46
C LEU A 42 -8.68 -9.83 -5.02
N ILE A 43 -8.48 -9.04 -6.09
CA ILE A 43 -9.58 -8.37 -6.80
C ILE A 43 -10.50 -9.40 -7.44
N ASP A 44 -9.95 -10.39 -8.14
CA ASP A 44 -10.72 -11.46 -8.77
C ASP A 44 -11.53 -12.27 -7.73
N LEU A 45 -10.89 -12.67 -6.63
CA LEU A 45 -11.49 -13.46 -5.56
C LEU A 45 -12.63 -12.75 -4.81
N THR A 46 -12.68 -11.42 -4.87
CA THR A 46 -13.69 -10.61 -4.19
C THR A 46 -14.65 -9.89 -5.12
N TRP A 47 -14.41 -9.96 -6.44
CA TRP A 47 -15.13 -9.17 -7.45
C TRP A 47 -16.64 -9.35 -7.35
N ASP A 48 -17.14 -10.56 -7.59
CA ASP A 48 -18.58 -10.83 -7.56
C ASP A 48 -19.14 -10.97 -6.14
N ALA A 49 -18.29 -11.41 -5.20
CA ALA A 49 -18.70 -11.71 -3.83
C ALA A 49 -18.97 -10.43 -3.00
N SER A 50 -18.25 -9.33 -3.25
CA SER A 50 -18.39 -8.11 -2.46
C SER A 50 -18.10 -6.79 -3.18
N ILE A 51 -17.24 -6.76 -4.20
CA ILE A 51 -16.94 -5.51 -4.93
C ILE A 51 -18.15 -5.08 -5.77
N VAL A 52 -18.66 -5.94 -6.65
CA VAL A 52 -19.84 -5.68 -7.49
C VAL A 52 -21.08 -5.36 -6.64
N PRO A 53 -21.40 -6.09 -5.56
CA PRO A 53 -22.46 -5.71 -4.64
C PRO A 53 -22.33 -4.29 -4.09
N LEU A 54 -21.15 -3.88 -3.65
CA LEU A 54 -20.90 -2.52 -3.14
C LEU A 54 -21.01 -1.46 -4.24
N LEU A 55 -20.48 -1.73 -5.43
CA LEU A 55 -20.61 -0.82 -6.57
C LEU A 55 -22.08 -0.62 -6.94
N ARG A 56 -22.86 -1.70 -7.06
CA ARG A 56 -24.29 -1.65 -7.40
C ARG A 56 -25.15 -1.06 -6.29
N SER A 57 -24.79 -1.20 -5.01
CA SER A 57 -25.56 -0.56 -3.94
C SER A 57 -25.49 0.97 -3.99
N ARG A 58 -24.42 1.54 -4.55
CA ARG A 58 -24.26 3.00 -4.72
C ARG A 58 -24.60 3.48 -6.13
N TYR A 59 -24.40 2.64 -7.13
CA TYR A 59 -24.61 2.92 -8.55
C TYR A 59 -25.47 1.79 -9.17
N PRO A 60 -26.78 1.78 -8.93
CA PRO A 60 -27.65 0.64 -9.27
C PRO A 60 -27.86 0.42 -10.77
N SER A 61 -27.60 1.44 -11.59
CA SER A 61 -27.76 1.41 -13.05
C SER A 61 -26.51 0.96 -13.82
N LEU A 62 -25.45 0.50 -13.14
CA LEU A 62 -24.21 0.06 -13.81
C LEU A 62 -24.46 -1.11 -14.76
N THR A 63 -24.12 -0.90 -16.04
CA THR A 63 -24.14 -1.97 -17.04
C THR A 63 -22.97 -2.94 -16.83
N PRO A 64 -23.01 -4.16 -17.42
CA PRO A 64 -21.87 -5.08 -17.40
C PRO A 64 -20.57 -4.44 -17.91
N GLU A 65 -20.62 -3.63 -18.96
CA GLU A 65 -19.45 -2.96 -19.53
C GLU A 65 -18.87 -1.92 -18.57
N GLN A 66 -19.73 -1.19 -17.85
CA GLN A 66 -19.29 -0.23 -16.84
C GLN A 66 -18.69 -0.92 -15.61
N LEU A 67 -19.17 -2.11 -15.25
CA LEU A 67 -18.55 -2.94 -14.22
C LEU A 67 -17.17 -3.43 -14.67
N GLU A 68 -17.02 -3.85 -15.92
CA GLU A 68 -15.72 -4.25 -16.48
C GLU A 68 -14.74 -3.08 -16.50
N GLN A 69 -15.21 -1.88 -16.85
CA GLN A 69 -14.41 -0.66 -16.76
C GLN A 69 -14.00 -0.38 -15.30
N ALA A 70 -14.92 -0.48 -14.34
CA ALA A 70 -14.60 -0.31 -12.93
C ALA A 70 -13.59 -1.36 -12.43
N ARG A 71 -13.62 -2.59 -12.98
CA ARG A 71 -12.64 -3.65 -12.67
C ARG A 71 -11.22 -3.23 -13.04
N ALA A 72 -11.05 -2.57 -14.18
CA ALA A 72 -9.75 -2.02 -14.57
C ALA A 72 -9.21 -1.00 -13.56
N TYR A 73 -10.08 -0.19 -12.94
CA TYR A 73 -9.72 0.72 -11.86
C TYR A 73 -9.41 -0.02 -10.55
N ALA A 74 -10.14 -1.08 -10.21
CA ALA A 74 -9.81 -1.93 -9.07
C ALA A 74 -8.43 -2.57 -9.20
N TYR A 75 -8.08 -3.08 -10.39
CA TYR A 75 -6.71 -3.56 -10.66
C TYR A 75 -5.68 -2.43 -10.53
N GLY A 76 -5.95 -1.23 -11.04
CA GLY A 76 -5.01 -0.12 -10.87
C GLY A 76 -4.85 0.33 -9.42
N GLY A 77 -5.92 0.24 -8.63
CA GLY A 77 -5.88 0.53 -7.19
C GLY A 77 -5.12 -0.53 -6.40
N CYS A 78 -5.22 -1.82 -6.73
CA CYS A 78 -4.62 -2.90 -5.95
C CYS A 78 -3.09 -2.97 -6.00
N VAL A 79 -2.49 -2.19 -6.88
CA VAL A 79 -1.04 -2.10 -7.04
C VAL A 79 -0.55 -0.65 -6.99
N ILE A 80 -1.39 0.29 -6.52
CA ILE A 80 -1.03 1.71 -6.54
C ILE A 80 0.03 2.05 -5.49
N GLN A 81 -0.05 1.48 -4.29
CA GLN A 81 0.95 1.71 -3.25
C GLN A 81 2.35 1.22 -3.67
N ASP A 82 2.42 0.22 -4.55
CA ASP A 82 3.65 -0.33 -5.13
C ASP A 82 4.18 0.47 -6.33
N ILE A 83 3.51 1.53 -6.75
CA ILE A 83 3.81 2.13 -8.06
C ILE A 83 5.24 2.71 -8.15
N GLY A 84 5.75 3.23 -7.04
CA GLY A 84 7.08 3.85 -6.93
C GLY A 84 8.24 2.86 -6.95
N TYR A 85 7.92 1.58 -6.80
CA TYR A 85 8.83 0.46 -6.71
C TYR A 85 9.08 -0.23 -8.06
N TYR A 86 8.24 0.05 -9.06
CA TYR A 86 8.48 -0.39 -10.45
C TYR A 86 9.60 0.42 -11.11
N PRO A 87 10.18 -0.07 -12.22
CA PRO A 87 11.14 0.69 -13.00
C PRO A 87 10.64 2.10 -13.30
N PHE A 88 11.51 3.10 -13.09
CA PHE A 88 11.21 4.53 -13.28
C PHE A 88 10.18 5.13 -12.30
N GLY A 89 9.85 4.41 -11.21
CA GLY A 89 9.00 4.89 -10.13
C GLY A 89 9.73 5.80 -9.12
N ASP A 90 8.95 6.43 -8.24
CA ASP A 90 9.45 7.18 -7.09
C ASP A 90 9.23 6.37 -5.80
N ALA A 91 10.29 5.71 -5.32
CA ALA A 91 10.23 4.90 -4.09
C ALA A 91 9.74 5.69 -2.88
N PHE A 92 9.86 7.03 -2.87
CA PHE A 92 9.35 7.82 -1.75
C PHE A 92 7.82 7.80 -1.68
N PHE A 93 7.13 7.82 -2.81
CA PHE A 93 5.68 7.66 -2.85
C PHE A 93 5.28 6.33 -2.19
N SER A 94 5.93 5.24 -2.61
CA SER A 94 5.58 3.91 -2.11
C SER A 94 5.95 3.73 -0.64
N ASN A 95 7.10 4.25 -0.21
CA ASN A 95 7.49 4.29 1.19
C ASN A 95 6.43 5.03 2.03
N LEU A 96 5.91 6.17 1.55
CA LEU A 96 4.87 6.90 2.26
C LEU A 96 3.60 6.06 2.39
N THR A 97 3.11 5.46 1.30
CA THR A 97 1.89 4.66 1.34
C THR A 97 2.04 3.35 2.13
N HIS A 98 3.26 2.85 2.31
CA HIS A 98 3.57 1.66 3.10
C HIS A 98 3.77 1.94 4.59
N TYR A 99 4.39 3.06 4.94
CA TYR A 99 4.95 3.26 6.29
C TYR A 99 4.36 4.45 7.04
N VAL A 100 3.81 5.44 6.33
CA VAL A 100 3.29 6.67 6.95
C VAL A 100 1.82 6.80 6.61
N ARG A 101 0.96 6.86 7.62
CA ARG A 101 -0.48 7.12 7.42
C ARG A 101 -1.15 6.22 6.35
N SER A 102 -0.73 4.96 6.24
CA SER A 102 -1.16 4.00 5.21
C SER A 102 -2.68 3.77 5.19
N GLY A 103 -3.31 3.72 6.37
CA GLY A 103 -4.76 3.62 6.50
C GLY A 103 -5.49 4.90 6.09
N ASP A 104 -4.96 6.07 6.47
CA ASP A 104 -5.52 7.37 6.05
C ASP A 104 -5.48 7.57 4.55
N PHE A 105 -4.41 7.13 3.87
CA PHE A 105 -4.31 7.22 2.43
C PHE A 105 -5.47 6.49 1.74
N VAL A 106 -5.76 5.25 2.17
CA VAL A 106 -6.91 4.48 1.67
C VAL A 106 -8.23 5.17 2.01
N VAL A 107 -8.39 5.66 3.24
CA VAL A 107 -9.61 6.39 3.66
C VAL A 107 -9.84 7.63 2.79
N ASN A 108 -8.79 8.40 2.48
CA ASN A 108 -8.89 9.59 1.63
C ASN A 108 -9.24 9.23 0.18
N LEU A 109 -8.79 8.09 -0.35
CA LEU A 109 -9.27 7.58 -1.64
C LEU A 109 -10.78 7.33 -1.62
N PHE A 110 -11.31 6.65 -0.60
CA PHE A 110 -12.77 6.43 -0.47
C PHE A 110 -13.56 7.73 -0.33
N ARG A 111 -13.06 8.68 0.47
CA ARG A 111 -13.69 9.99 0.66
C ARG A 111 -13.79 10.78 -0.65
N ASN A 112 -12.76 10.69 -1.48
CA ASN A 112 -12.69 11.41 -2.74
C ASN A 112 -13.39 10.70 -3.90
N ALA A 113 -13.95 9.50 -3.70
CA ALA A 113 -14.63 8.76 -4.77
C ALA A 113 -15.99 9.37 -5.12
N GLN A 114 -16.13 9.84 -6.36
CA GLN A 114 -17.33 10.49 -6.89
C GLN A 114 -18.13 9.56 -7.83
N ASN A 115 -17.48 8.55 -8.40
CA ASN A 115 -18.09 7.61 -9.35
C ASN A 115 -17.66 6.16 -9.10
N ALA A 116 -18.27 5.21 -9.84
CA ALA A 116 -18.01 3.79 -9.68
C ALA A 116 -16.54 3.41 -9.94
N ASN A 117 -15.87 4.06 -10.90
CA ASN A 117 -14.47 3.81 -11.23
C ASN A 117 -13.55 4.25 -10.08
N GLU A 118 -13.78 5.44 -9.52
CA GLU A 118 -13.03 5.94 -8.37
C GLU A 118 -13.30 5.13 -7.09
N LEU A 119 -14.53 4.65 -6.91
CA LEU A 119 -14.84 3.74 -5.80
C LEU A 119 -14.12 2.40 -5.98
N ALA A 120 -14.12 1.84 -7.19
CA ALA A 120 -13.38 0.61 -7.50
C ALA A 120 -11.87 0.79 -7.31
N PHE A 121 -11.30 1.93 -7.71
CA PHE A 121 -9.90 2.28 -7.45
C PHE A 121 -9.58 2.33 -5.96
N ALA A 122 -10.43 2.95 -5.13
CA ALA A 122 -10.26 2.97 -3.69
C ALA A 122 -10.37 1.58 -3.05
N ILE A 123 -11.29 0.74 -3.54
CA ILE A 123 -11.41 -0.69 -3.16
C ILE A 123 -10.13 -1.46 -3.51
N GLY A 124 -9.56 -1.18 -4.69
CA GLY A 124 -8.25 -1.70 -5.07
C GLY A 124 -7.18 -1.37 -4.03
N ALA A 125 -7.03 -0.10 -3.67
CA ALA A 125 -6.04 0.31 -2.67
C ALA A 125 -6.29 -0.32 -1.28
N LEU A 126 -7.56 -0.54 -0.90
CA LEU A 126 -7.91 -1.30 0.31
C LEU A 126 -7.50 -2.77 0.22
N SER A 127 -7.68 -3.40 -0.95
CA SER A 127 -7.23 -4.77 -1.22
C SER A 127 -5.73 -4.89 -1.01
N HIS A 128 -4.94 -3.95 -1.53
CA HIS A 128 -3.51 -3.88 -1.30
C HIS A 128 -3.17 -3.74 0.19
N TYR A 129 -3.76 -2.76 0.87
CA TYR A 129 -3.55 -2.53 2.31
C TYR A 129 -3.85 -3.80 3.13
N ILE A 130 -4.96 -4.50 2.84
CA ILE A 130 -5.30 -5.75 3.54
C ILE A 130 -4.32 -6.87 3.17
N GLY A 131 -4.02 -7.00 1.87
CA GLY A 131 -3.16 -8.03 1.32
C GLY A 131 -1.79 -8.01 1.97
N ASP A 132 -1.12 -6.86 1.99
CA ASP A 132 0.22 -6.76 2.55
C ASP A 132 0.25 -6.93 4.07
N ASN A 133 -0.71 -6.34 4.79
CA ASN A 133 -0.81 -6.49 6.24
C ASN A 133 -0.94 -7.96 6.68
N VAL A 134 -1.57 -8.81 5.85
CA VAL A 134 -1.73 -10.25 6.12
C VAL A 134 -0.58 -11.03 5.51
N GLY A 135 -0.36 -10.88 4.22
CA GLY A 135 0.62 -11.62 3.40
C GLY A 135 2.03 -11.54 3.91
N HIS A 136 2.52 -10.34 4.24
CA HIS A 136 3.84 -10.20 4.84
C HIS A 136 3.93 -10.95 6.17
N ALA A 137 3.03 -10.63 7.10
CA ALA A 137 3.12 -11.09 8.48
C ALA A 137 2.95 -12.60 8.63
N THR A 138 2.12 -13.22 7.78
CA THR A 138 1.76 -14.63 7.91
C THR A 138 2.35 -15.55 6.85
N ALA A 139 2.87 -15.03 5.74
CA ALA A 139 3.47 -15.85 4.68
C ALA A 139 4.89 -15.38 4.34
N THR A 140 5.06 -14.21 3.71
CA THR A 140 6.36 -13.81 3.14
C THR A 140 7.45 -13.72 4.20
N ASN A 141 7.21 -13.06 5.34
CA ASN A 141 8.21 -12.90 6.39
C ASN A 141 8.61 -14.25 7.03
N ARG A 142 7.74 -15.28 6.96
CA ARG A 142 8.02 -16.63 7.46
C ARG A 142 8.73 -17.51 6.43
N ALA A 143 8.44 -17.30 5.14
CA ALA A 143 9.07 -18.03 4.05
C ALA A 143 10.52 -17.57 3.79
N VAL A 144 10.84 -16.28 3.98
CA VAL A 144 12.20 -15.76 3.81
C VAL A 144 13.27 -16.51 4.64
N PRO A 145 13.13 -16.72 5.96
CA PRO A 145 14.15 -17.45 6.72
C PRO A 145 14.25 -18.93 6.30
N VAL A 146 13.14 -19.56 5.89
CA VAL A 146 13.13 -20.95 5.38
C VAL A 146 14.00 -21.07 4.13
N GLU A 147 13.83 -20.15 3.17
CA GLU A 147 14.58 -20.17 1.91
C GLU A 147 16.02 -19.64 2.05
N PHE A 148 16.29 -18.87 3.09
CA PHE A 148 17.55 -18.17 3.29
C PHE A 148 18.09 -18.33 4.71
N HIS A 149 18.61 -19.52 5.04
CA HIS A 149 19.16 -19.88 6.36
C HIS A 149 20.18 -18.90 6.97
N LYS A 150 20.88 -18.09 6.16
CA LYS A 150 21.77 -17.05 6.69
C LYS A 150 20.97 -15.94 7.41
N LEU A 151 19.79 -15.60 6.90
CA LEU A 151 18.87 -14.64 7.50
C LEU A 151 18.17 -15.27 8.71
N GLU A 152 17.75 -16.54 8.61
CA GLU A 152 17.22 -17.30 9.74
C GLU A 152 18.16 -17.27 10.95
N ARG A 153 19.44 -17.62 10.74
CA ARG A 153 20.44 -17.60 11.83
C ARG A 153 20.66 -16.21 12.44
N LYS A 154 20.37 -15.15 11.68
CA LYS A 154 20.61 -13.76 12.12
C LYS A 154 19.39 -13.13 12.79
N TYR A 155 18.19 -13.44 12.30
CA TYR A 155 16.96 -12.72 12.64
C TYR A 155 15.84 -13.63 13.17
N GLY A 156 15.98 -14.95 13.05
CA GLY A 156 15.03 -15.93 13.56
C GLY A 156 14.00 -16.38 12.51
N SER A 157 12.84 -16.83 12.98
CA SER A 157 11.78 -17.46 12.18
C SER A 157 10.88 -16.47 11.42
N SER A 158 11.16 -15.18 11.53
CA SER A 158 10.47 -14.13 10.78
C SER A 158 11.49 -13.09 10.36
N VAL A 159 11.56 -12.82 9.05
CA VAL A 159 12.49 -11.86 8.46
C VAL A 159 11.68 -10.87 7.64
N ASN A 160 11.60 -9.63 8.12
CA ASN A 160 10.90 -8.57 7.41
C ASN A 160 11.75 -7.99 6.27
N TYR A 161 11.15 -7.12 5.48
CA TYR A 161 11.77 -6.53 4.30
C TYR A 161 13.08 -5.78 4.63
N ALA A 162 13.09 -4.91 5.66
CA ALA A 162 14.30 -4.18 6.06
C ALA A 162 15.50 -5.07 6.46
N GLN A 163 15.24 -6.32 6.85
CA GLN A 163 16.28 -7.29 7.23
C GLN A 163 16.80 -8.10 6.05
N GLY A 164 16.06 -8.18 4.94
CA GLY A 164 16.31 -9.12 3.85
C GLY A 164 15.67 -8.73 2.52
N GLU A 165 15.68 -7.44 2.17
CA GLU A 165 15.04 -6.83 0.98
C GLU A 165 15.14 -7.69 -0.29
N HIS A 166 16.36 -8.06 -0.68
CA HIS A 166 16.55 -8.82 -1.92
C HIS A 166 16.00 -10.27 -1.84
N GLN A 167 16.00 -10.87 -0.66
CA GLN A 167 15.47 -12.21 -0.42
C GLN A 167 13.95 -12.19 -0.34
N HIS A 168 13.41 -11.14 0.25
CA HIS A 168 12.00 -10.87 0.39
C HIS A 168 11.33 -10.81 -0.99
N VAL A 169 11.83 -9.96 -1.89
CA VAL A 169 11.33 -9.86 -3.28
C VAL A 169 11.44 -11.19 -4.05
N ARG A 170 12.47 -12.02 -3.77
CA ARG A 170 12.63 -13.33 -4.43
C ARG A 170 11.59 -14.35 -3.98
N VAL A 171 11.17 -14.31 -2.71
CA VAL A 171 10.13 -15.20 -2.16
C VAL A 171 8.78 -14.83 -2.73
N GLU A 172 8.44 -13.55 -2.78
CA GLU A 172 7.16 -13.07 -3.31
C GLU A 172 7.00 -13.41 -4.78
N PHE A 173 8.06 -13.16 -5.56
CA PHE A 173 8.04 -13.50 -6.96
C PHE A 173 7.97 -15.01 -7.18
N ALA A 174 8.51 -15.81 -6.25
CA ALA A 174 8.37 -17.26 -6.29
C ALA A 174 6.93 -17.74 -6.01
N PHE A 175 6.19 -17.07 -5.12
CA PHE A 175 4.77 -17.35 -4.91
C PHE A 175 3.95 -17.03 -6.17
N ASP A 176 4.17 -15.88 -6.82
CA ASP A 176 3.52 -15.56 -8.11
C ASP A 176 3.78 -16.65 -9.16
N ILE A 177 5.05 -17.07 -9.30
CA ILE A 177 5.43 -18.14 -10.25
C ILE A 177 4.73 -19.46 -9.92
N ASN A 178 4.60 -19.77 -8.65
CA ASN A 178 3.91 -20.96 -8.19
C ASN A 178 2.41 -20.92 -8.55
N GLU A 179 1.76 -19.78 -8.34
CA GLU A 179 0.35 -19.58 -8.69
C GLU A 179 0.11 -19.54 -10.21
N VAL A 180 1.05 -19.01 -11.00
CA VAL A 180 1.03 -19.13 -12.47
C VAL A 180 1.10 -20.60 -12.88
N ALA A 181 1.97 -21.40 -12.25
CA ALA A 181 2.13 -22.82 -12.56
C ALA A 181 0.85 -23.62 -12.26
N HIS A 182 0.18 -23.31 -11.14
CA HIS A 182 -1.11 -23.91 -10.75
C HIS A 182 -2.32 -23.34 -11.52
N ARG A 183 -2.11 -22.37 -12.42
CA ARG A 183 -3.17 -21.69 -13.21
C ARG A 183 -4.21 -20.95 -12.34
N ARG A 184 -3.83 -20.55 -11.13
CA ARG A 184 -4.69 -19.85 -10.14
C ARG A 184 -4.82 -18.35 -10.36
N LEU A 185 -4.04 -17.80 -11.28
CA LEU A 185 -4.05 -16.39 -11.64
C LEU A 185 -4.80 -16.17 -12.96
N ALA A 186 -5.41 -14.99 -13.08
CA ALA A 186 -6.00 -14.53 -14.30
C ALA A 186 -4.97 -14.58 -15.46
N PRO A 187 -5.34 -15.10 -16.65
CA PRO A 187 -4.45 -15.15 -17.79
C PRO A 187 -3.97 -13.75 -18.20
N GLN A 188 -2.72 -13.61 -18.65
CA GLN A 188 -2.18 -12.30 -19.05
C GLN A 188 -3.02 -11.60 -20.14
N HIS A 189 -3.64 -12.37 -21.05
CA HIS A 189 -4.51 -11.79 -22.08
C HIS A 189 -5.84 -11.30 -21.51
N TYR A 190 -6.35 -11.95 -20.46
CA TYR A 190 -7.54 -11.50 -19.75
C TYR A 190 -7.25 -10.18 -19.01
N LEU A 191 -6.18 -10.11 -18.21
CA LEU A 191 -5.77 -8.87 -17.54
C LEU A 191 -5.52 -7.73 -18.54
N ARG A 192 -4.99 -8.03 -19.72
CA ARG A 192 -4.86 -7.05 -20.81
C ARG A 192 -6.20 -6.68 -21.46
N HIS A 193 -7.17 -7.58 -21.49
CA HIS A 193 -8.51 -7.28 -22.00
C HIS A 193 -9.24 -6.33 -21.05
N VAL A 194 -9.30 -6.65 -19.75
CA VAL A 194 -9.92 -5.79 -18.73
C VAL A 194 -9.20 -4.44 -18.64
N GLY A 195 -7.87 -4.48 -18.55
CA GLY A 195 -7.03 -3.30 -18.45
C GLY A 195 -6.64 -2.93 -17.02
N LEU A 196 -5.93 -1.80 -16.92
CA LEU A 196 -5.46 -1.26 -15.65
C LEU A 196 -5.54 0.26 -15.73
N GLU A 197 -6.39 0.84 -14.89
CA GLU A 197 -6.74 2.25 -14.89
C GLU A 197 -6.40 2.93 -13.56
N VAL A 198 -5.86 4.15 -13.63
CA VAL A 198 -5.50 4.94 -12.45
C VAL A 198 -6.34 6.21 -12.44
N SER A 199 -7.07 6.44 -11.33
CA SER A 199 -7.76 7.72 -11.13
C SER A 199 -6.77 8.78 -10.65
N THR A 200 -6.09 9.45 -11.57
CA THR A 200 -5.00 10.39 -11.25
C THR A 200 -5.46 11.59 -10.41
N ARG A 201 -6.66 12.13 -10.68
CA ARG A 201 -7.24 13.21 -9.88
C ARG A 201 -7.46 12.78 -8.43
N GLN A 202 -8.15 11.66 -8.24
CA GLN A 202 -8.45 11.09 -6.92
C GLN A 202 -7.15 10.76 -6.16
N LEU A 203 -6.17 10.18 -6.86
CA LEU A 203 -4.86 9.85 -6.32
C LEU A 203 -4.08 11.08 -5.87
N SER A 204 -3.97 12.11 -6.73
CA SER A 204 -3.31 13.39 -6.40
C SER A 204 -3.93 14.04 -5.18
N LEU A 205 -5.26 14.06 -5.10
CA LEU A 205 -5.98 14.67 -3.98
C LEU A 205 -5.76 13.88 -2.68
N ALA A 206 -5.95 12.57 -2.70
CA ALA A 206 -5.76 11.73 -1.53
C ALA A 206 -4.30 11.75 -1.03
N TYR A 207 -3.32 11.74 -1.95
CA TYR A 207 -1.91 11.83 -1.60
C TYR A 207 -1.57 13.17 -0.93
N TYR A 208 -2.05 14.28 -1.50
CA TYR A 208 -1.86 15.59 -0.88
C TYR A 208 -2.55 15.70 0.47
N GLN A 209 -3.81 15.29 0.59
CA GLN A 209 -4.55 15.34 1.87
C GLN A 209 -3.89 14.48 2.97
N THR A 210 -3.21 13.40 2.59
CA THR A 210 -2.54 12.50 3.54
C THR A 210 -1.15 13.00 3.93
N TYR A 211 -0.38 13.52 2.96
CA TYR A 211 1.06 13.75 3.14
C TYR A 211 1.49 15.22 3.03
N GLY A 212 0.61 16.11 2.58
CA GLY A 212 0.96 17.51 2.30
C GLY A 212 1.85 17.71 1.07
N ILE A 213 2.10 16.65 0.30
CA ILE A 213 2.96 16.70 -0.90
C ILE A 213 2.08 16.81 -2.14
N ARG A 214 2.33 17.84 -2.96
CA ARG A 214 1.68 17.99 -4.26
C ARG A 214 2.36 17.07 -5.28
N ALA A 215 1.65 16.04 -5.72
CA ALA A 215 2.09 15.16 -6.80
C ALA A 215 1.22 15.35 -8.05
N ASP A 216 1.87 15.59 -9.19
CA ASP A 216 1.26 15.67 -10.52
C ASP A 216 1.56 14.39 -11.30
N PHE A 217 0.56 13.52 -11.42
CA PHE A 217 0.68 12.22 -12.07
C PHE A 217 0.46 12.26 -13.59
N THR A 218 0.44 13.46 -14.20
CA THR A 218 0.09 13.66 -15.62
C THR A 218 1.28 14.05 -16.52
N VAL A 219 2.39 14.52 -15.95
CA VAL A 219 3.53 15.08 -16.71
C VAL A 219 4.68 14.07 -16.85
N LYS A 220 5.10 13.81 -18.10
CA LYS A 220 6.08 12.75 -18.47
C LYS A 220 7.55 13.01 -18.11
N ARG A 221 7.92 14.16 -17.51
CA ARG A 221 9.34 14.61 -17.51
C ARG A 221 9.96 15.16 -16.23
N SER A 222 9.33 15.09 -15.07
CA SER A 222 10.04 15.41 -13.82
C SER A 222 9.39 14.80 -12.58
N HIS A 223 10.14 13.95 -11.86
CA HIS A 223 9.95 13.56 -10.45
C HIS A 223 8.56 13.09 -10.00
N ARG A 224 7.75 12.52 -10.88
CA ARG A 224 6.36 12.14 -10.55
C ARG A 224 5.96 10.90 -11.35
N ILE A 225 5.24 10.00 -10.71
CA ILE A 225 4.91 8.65 -11.19
C ILE A 225 4.37 8.64 -12.63
N ASN A 226 5.05 7.91 -13.51
CA ASN A 226 4.65 7.75 -14.92
C ASN A 226 3.62 6.63 -15.06
N VAL A 227 2.33 6.98 -15.09
CA VAL A 227 1.21 6.02 -15.21
C VAL A 227 1.33 5.15 -16.46
N ASP A 228 1.84 5.68 -17.58
CA ASP A 228 2.04 4.88 -18.81
C ASP A 228 3.13 3.82 -18.61
N GLY A 229 4.26 4.20 -18.00
CA GLY A 229 5.36 3.30 -17.66
C GLY A 229 4.95 2.24 -16.64
N TYR A 230 4.11 2.62 -15.70
CA TYR A 230 3.49 1.72 -14.74
C TYR A 230 2.55 0.71 -15.40
N ARG A 231 1.62 1.18 -16.24
CA ARG A 231 0.72 0.31 -17.03
C ARG A 231 1.50 -0.69 -17.87
N PHE A 232 2.57 -0.24 -18.52
CA PHE A 232 3.46 -1.12 -19.25
C PHE A 232 4.11 -2.16 -18.33
N SER A 233 4.60 -1.73 -17.15
CA SER A 233 5.27 -2.59 -16.18
C SER A 233 4.36 -3.72 -15.69
N VAL A 234 3.16 -3.37 -15.23
CA VAL A 234 2.18 -4.32 -14.65
C VAL A 234 1.51 -5.17 -15.73
N ARG A 235 1.06 -4.60 -16.85
CA ARG A 235 0.28 -5.38 -17.86
C ARG A 235 1.14 -6.22 -18.80
N SER A 236 2.40 -5.83 -19.00
CA SER A 236 3.24 -6.41 -20.05
C SER A 236 4.58 -6.91 -19.54
N PHE A 237 5.38 -6.05 -18.90
CA PHE A 237 6.77 -6.38 -18.57
C PHE A 237 6.87 -7.49 -17.51
N ILE A 238 6.25 -7.30 -16.34
CA ILE A 238 6.35 -8.23 -15.22
C ILE A 238 5.69 -9.57 -15.52
N PRO A 239 4.44 -9.64 -16.01
CA PRO A 239 3.83 -10.92 -16.34
C PRO A 239 4.64 -11.69 -17.39
N ARG A 240 5.23 -11.01 -18.39
CA ARG A 240 6.07 -11.69 -19.38
C ARG A 240 7.31 -12.33 -18.75
N ILE A 241 7.94 -11.65 -17.78
CA ILE A 241 9.04 -12.23 -17.00
C ILE A 241 8.53 -13.38 -16.13
N ALA A 242 7.41 -13.21 -15.40
CA ALA A 242 6.84 -14.26 -14.55
C ALA A 242 6.56 -15.54 -15.33
N TYR A 243 5.92 -15.47 -16.50
CA TYR A 243 5.69 -16.63 -17.37
C TYR A 243 6.99 -17.27 -17.87
N ALA A 244 7.99 -16.47 -18.24
CA ALA A 244 9.29 -16.98 -18.66
C ALA A 244 10.04 -17.68 -17.51
N VAL A 245 10.01 -17.12 -16.30
CA VAL A 245 10.62 -17.75 -15.11
C VAL A 245 9.83 -18.99 -14.69
N THR A 246 8.51 -18.99 -14.83
CA THR A 246 7.67 -20.18 -14.62
C THR A 246 8.10 -21.34 -15.52
N LEU A 247 8.41 -21.09 -16.80
CA LEU A 247 8.94 -22.14 -17.69
C LEU A 247 10.25 -22.75 -17.17
N LEU A 248 11.11 -21.93 -16.56
CA LEU A 248 12.41 -22.36 -16.04
C LEU A 248 12.30 -23.12 -14.70
N HIS A 249 11.28 -22.81 -13.90
CA HIS A 249 11.19 -23.27 -12.51
C HIS A 249 10.05 -24.23 -12.21
N ARG A 250 9.00 -24.32 -13.05
CA ARG A 250 7.81 -25.15 -12.78
C ARG A 250 8.09 -26.62 -12.45
N GLY A 251 9.15 -27.20 -13.03
CA GLY A 251 9.54 -28.59 -12.77
C GLY A 251 10.23 -28.81 -11.41
N LYS A 252 10.49 -27.74 -10.65
CA LYS A 252 11.13 -27.75 -9.34
C LYS A 252 10.23 -27.19 -8.24
N LEU A 253 9.00 -26.81 -8.57
CA LEU A 253 8.02 -26.37 -7.59
C LEU A 253 7.66 -27.55 -6.68
N PRO A 254 7.34 -27.29 -5.41
CA PRO A 254 6.96 -28.35 -4.48
C PRO A 254 5.73 -29.09 -4.99
N GLN A 255 5.58 -30.35 -4.58
CA GLN A 255 4.25 -30.96 -4.65
C GLN A 255 3.40 -30.29 -3.58
N GLU A 256 2.25 -29.80 -4.01
CA GLU A 256 1.27 -29.22 -3.11
C GLU A 256 0.68 -30.30 -2.21
N THR A 257 0.58 -30.00 -0.91
CA THR A 257 -0.07 -30.87 0.06
C THR A 257 -1.58 -30.60 0.04
N PRO A 258 -2.44 -31.61 -0.23
CA PRO A 258 -3.89 -31.42 -0.16
C PRO A 258 -4.32 -30.89 1.21
N SER A 259 -5.14 -29.83 1.20
CA SER A 259 -5.71 -29.22 2.40
C SER A 259 -7.05 -28.55 2.07
N ASP A 260 -7.85 -28.27 3.11
CA ASP A 260 -9.13 -27.56 2.95
C ASP A 260 -8.93 -26.19 2.29
N ASP A 261 -7.83 -25.50 2.60
CA ASP A 261 -7.50 -24.20 2.01
C ASP A 261 -7.15 -24.30 0.52
N VAL A 262 -6.36 -25.30 0.13
CA VAL A 262 -6.05 -25.59 -1.28
C VAL A 262 -7.34 -25.87 -2.05
N GLN A 263 -8.18 -26.77 -1.55
CA GLN A 263 -9.45 -27.12 -2.19
C GLN A 263 -10.35 -25.88 -2.31
N ARG A 264 -10.48 -25.10 -1.23
CA ARG A 264 -11.29 -23.88 -1.20
C ARG A 264 -10.80 -22.83 -2.19
N LEU A 265 -9.48 -22.65 -2.31
CA LEU A 265 -8.91 -21.72 -3.28
C LEU A 265 -9.17 -22.22 -4.72
N ASP A 266 -8.91 -23.49 -5.00
CA ASP A 266 -9.12 -24.08 -6.33
C ASP A 266 -10.59 -24.02 -6.77
N GLU A 267 -11.54 -24.28 -5.88
CA GLU A 267 -12.98 -24.16 -6.17
C GLU A 267 -13.39 -22.72 -6.49
N LYS A 268 -12.84 -21.74 -5.75
CA LYS A 268 -13.05 -20.31 -6.03
C LYS A 268 -12.48 -19.92 -7.38
N ILE A 269 -11.23 -20.29 -7.67
CA ILE A 269 -10.58 -20.00 -8.95
C ILE A 269 -11.32 -20.68 -10.10
N ALA A 270 -11.74 -21.94 -9.96
CA ALA A 270 -12.49 -22.65 -10.99
C ALA A 270 -13.81 -21.93 -11.32
N THR A 271 -14.52 -21.45 -10.30
CA THR A 271 -15.76 -20.67 -10.46
C THR A 271 -15.49 -19.37 -11.22
N ILE A 272 -14.47 -18.59 -10.81
CA ILE A 272 -14.10 -17.32 -11.43
C ILE A 272 -13.65 -17.54 -12.88
N ALA A 273 -12.83 -18.56 -13.12
CA ALA A 273 -12.29 -18.90 -14.43
C ALA A 273 -13.41 -19.29 -15.41
N ALA A 274 -14.42 -20.04 -14.95
CA ALA A 274 -15.57 -20.39 -15.75
C ALA A 274 -16.43 -19.15 -16.08
N GLN A 275 -16.75 -18.33 -15.07
CA GLN A 275 -17.59 -17.13 -15.23
C GLN A 275 -16.97 -16.08 -16.17
N ASN A 276 -15.65 -15.94 -16.13
CA ASN A 276 -14.92 -14.94 -16.92
C ASN A 276 -14.27 -15.55 -18.17
N HIS A 277 -14.64 -16.79 -18.53
CA HIS A 277 -14.13 -17.52 -19.70
C HIS A 277 -12.60 -17.51 -19.82
N TRP A 278 -11.88 -17.67 -18.72
CA TRP A 278 -10.42 -17.54 -18.69
C TRP A 278 -9.72 -18.48 -19.66
N ASP A 279 -10.26 -19.65 -19.94
CA ASP A 279 -9.66 -20.59 -20.89
C ASP A 279 -9.55 -20.02 -22.31
N GLU A 280 -10.44 -19.12 -22.74
CA GLU A 280 -10.34 -18.43 -24.04
C GLU A 280 -9.14 -17.48 -24.11
N TYR A 281 -8.72 -16.94 -22.96
CA TYR A 281 -7.57 -16.05 -22.83
C TYR A 281 -6.25 -16.79 -22.60
N ARG A 282 -6.29 -18.11 -22.36
CA ARG A 282 -5.08 -18.88 -22.07
C ARG A 282 -4.39 -19.27 -23.37
N GLN A 283 -3.20 -18.72 -23.56
CA GLN A 283 -2.33 -19.06 -24.68
C GLN A 283 -1.20 -19.97 -24.24
N LYS A 284 -0.81 -20.89 -25.13
CA LYS A 284 0.43 -21.64 -24.95
C LYS A 284 1.62 -20.68 -25.04
N PRO A 285 2.68 -20.86 -24.25
CA PRO A 285 3.88 -20.05 -24.36
C PRO A 285 4.42 -20.05 -25.79
N GLY A 286 4.54 -18.87 -26.40
CA GLY A 286 5.07 -18.71 -27.76
C GLY A 286 6.60 -18.66 -27.80
N ILE A 287 7.16 -18.58 -29.01
CA ILE A 287 8.61 -18.47 -29.26
C ILE A 287 9.23 -17.34 -28.44
N GLY A 288 8.54 -16.20 -28.33
CA GLY A 288 9.03 -15.05 -27.56
C GLY A 288 9.19 -15.32 -26.06
N THR A 289 8.33 -16.14 -25.46
CA THR A 289 8.42 -16.50 -24.03
C THR A 289 9.55 -17.51 -23.79
N TYR A 290 9.70 -18.52 -24.66
CA TYR A 290 10.83 -19.46 -24.60
C TYR A 290 12.17 -18.77 -24.85
N THR A 291 12.22 -17.82 -25.79
CA THR A 291 13.43 -17.03 -26.05
C THR A 291 13.81 -16.21 -24.82
N LEU A 292 12.85 -15.53 -24.20
CA LEU A 292 13.10 -14.78 -22.97
C LEU A 292 13.57 -15.70 -21.83
N ALA A 293 12.97 -16.88 -21.67
CA ALA A 293 13.40 -17.87 -20.70
C ALA A 293 14.85 -18.32 -20.95
N GLY A 294 15.23 -18.60 -22.20
CA GLY A 294 16.60 -18.94 -22.57
C GLY A 294 17.59 -17.81 -22.26
N VAL A 295 17.23 -16.55 -22.55
CA VAL A 295 18.05 -15.38 -22.20
C VAL A 295 18.21 -15.26 -20.68
N LEU A 296 17.11 -15.33 -19.93
CA LEU A 296 17.14 -15.26 -18.47
C LEU A 296 17.95 -16.40 -17.86
N TRP A 297 17.94 -17.59 -18.46
CA TRP A 297 18.76 -18.72 -18.02
C TRP A 297 20.26 -18.44 -18.14
N VAL A 298 20.71 -17.90 -19.29
CA VAL A 298 22.14 -17.62 -19.57
C VAL A 298 22.68 -16.41 -18.78
N LEU A 299 21.85 -15.39 -18.54
CA LEU A 299 22.31 -14.15 -17.93
C LEU A 299 22.85 -14.38 -16.50
N PRO A 300 23.99 -13.76 -16.14
CA PRO A 300 24.49 -13.80 -14.77
C PRO A 300 23.47 -13.13 -13.84
N LYS A 301 23.23 -13.75 -12.69
CA LYS A 301 22.24 -13.30 -11.70
C LYS A 301 22.83 -12.20 -10.82
N VAL A 302 23.15 -11.06 -11.43
CA VAL A 302 23.73 -9.88 -10.77
C VAL A 302 22.80 -8.68 -10.93
N GLY A 303 22.76 -7.81 -9.91
CA GLY A 303 21.88 -6.64 -9.91
C GLY A 303 20.40 -7.01 -10.06
N PRO A 304 19.60 -6.23 -10.82
CA PRO A 304 18.17 -6.46 -11.02
C PRO A 304 17.81 -7.85 -11.58
N ILE A 305 18.69 -8.44 -12.41
CA ILE A 305 18.48 -9.78 -12.98
C ILE A 305 18.49 -10.84 -11.87
N SER A 306 19.13 -10.58 -10.74
CA SER A 306 19.19 -11.56 -9.67
C SER A 306 17.83 -11.77 -8.98
N LEU A 307 16.82 -10.93 -9.24
CA LEU A 307 15.43 -11.17 -8.80
C LEU A 307 14.79 -12.38 -9.51
N VAL A 308 15.23 -12.72 -10.73
CA VAL A 308 14.73 -13.92 -11.43
C VAL A 308 15.35 -15.22 -10.91
N ALA A 309 16.33 -15.13 -10.00
CA ALA A 309 16.87 -16.29 -9.29
C ALA A 309 15.94 -16.68 -8.14
N VAL A 310 14.69 -17.01 -8.48
CA VAL A 310 13.66 -17.37 -7.52
C VAL A 310 14.04 -18.64 -6.76
N LYS A 311 13.72 -18.64 -5.47
CA LYS A 311 13.70 -19.84 -4.65
C LYS A 311 12.24 -20.17 -4.42
N GLY A 312 11.79 -21.26 -5.05
CA GLY A 312 10.41 -21.74 -4.95
C GLY A 312 10.04 -22.00 -3.49
N PRO A 313 8.75 -21.87 -3.12
CA PRO A 313 8.32 -22.21 -1.78
C PRO A 313 8.57 -23.70 -1.47
N THR A 314 8.67 -24.04 -0.18
CA THR A 314 8.40 -25.40 0.31
C THR A 314 6.89 -25.64 0.40
N SER A 315 6.43 -26.90 0.49
CA SER A 315 5.01 -27.22 0.67
C SER A 315 4.39 -26.53 1.91
N ASN A 316 5.16 -26.33 3.00
CA ASN A 316 4.65 -25.63 4.18
C ASN A 316 4.49 -24.13 3.93
N THR A 317 5.48 -23.48 3.32
CA THR A 317 5.41 -22.04 3.00
C THR A 317 4.38 -21.74 1.92
N GLU A 318 4.11 -22.67 1.01
CA GLU A 318 3.00 -22.61 0.05
C GLU A 318 1.64 -22.67 0.77
N ALA A 319 1.47 -23.61 1.71
CA ALA A 319 0.26 -23.68 2.52
C ALA A 319 0.01 -22.39 3.33
N GLU A 320 1.06 -21.82 3.95
CA GLU A 320 0.97 -20.53 4.65
C GLU A 320 0.59 -19.38 3.71
N TYR A 321 1.09 -19.38 2.48
CA TYR A 321 0.72 -18.41 1.45
C TYR A 321 -0.74 -18.56 0.99
N ILE A 322 -1.20 -19.77 0.68
CA ILE A 322 -2.59 -20.02 0.29
C ILE A 322 -3.55 -19.60 1.41
N HIS A 323 -3.21 -19.94 2.65
CA HIS A 323 -3.94 -19.50 3.83
C HIS A 323 -4.00 -17.96 3.91
N SER A 324 -2.87 -17.27 3.70
CA SER A 324 -2.82 -15.81 3.76
C SER A 324 -3.66 -15.15 2.66
N VAL A 325 -3.73 -15.72 1.44
CA VAL A 325 -4.60 -15.25 0.35
C VAL A 325 -6.08 -15.40 0.72
N LEU A 326 -6.47 -16.54 1.29
CA LEU A 326 -7.86 -16.77 1.72
C LEU A 326 -8.26 -15.87 2.88
N VAL A 327 -7.40 -15.69 3.88
CA VAL A 327 -7.64 -14.76 5.00
C VAL A 327 -7.76 -13.32 4.50
N SER A 328 -6.90 -12.90 3.56
CA SER A 328 -6.96 -11.57 2.94
C SER A 328 -8.28 -11.36 2.20
N THR A 329 -8.71 -12.37 1.43
CA THR A 329 -9.97 -12.41 0.70
C THR A 329 -11.18 -12.32 1.63
N ASP A 330 -11.19 -13.11 2.71
CA ASP A 330 -12.28 -13.12 3.69
C ASP A 330 -12.37 -11.79 4.44
N ARG A 331 -11.22 -11.20 4.78
CA ARG A 331 -11.14 -9.88 5.43
C ARG A 331 -11.62 -8.77 4.52
N LEU A 332 -11.21 -8.75 3.25
CA LEU A 332 -11.68 -7.77 2.27
C LEU A 332 -13.20 -7.90 2.06
N ASN A 333 -13.70 -9.11 1.83
CA ASN A 333 -15.14 -9.39 1.74
C ASN A 333 -15.91 -8.92 2.98
N ALA A 334 -15.37 -9.12 4.18
CA ALA A 334 -16.00 -8.69 5.43
C ALA A 334 -16.02 -7.17 5.58
N VAL A 335 -14.94 -6.47 5.20
CA VAL A 335 -14.88 -5.01 5.25
C VAL A 335 -15.86 -4.42 4.24
N LEU A 336 -15.85 -4.88 2.99
CA LEU A 336 -16.72 -4.35 1.94
C LEU A 336 -18.21 -4.56 2.25
N ARG A 337 -18.60 -5.74 2.76
CA ARG A 337 -19.98 -6.04 3.15
C ARG A 337 -20.52 -5.16 4.27
N ARG A 338 -19.66 -4.61 5.15
CA ARG A 338 -20.12 -3.65 6.17
C ARG A 338 -20.61 -2.33 5.57
N PHE A 339 -20.12 -1.99 4.38
CA PHE A 339 -20.50 -0.78 3.65
C PHE A 339 -21.52 -1.06 2.55
N THR A 340 -21.91 -2.31 2.35
CA THR A 340 -23.00 -2.71 1.45
C THR A 340 -24.27 -2.87 2.27
N PRO A 341 -25.27 -1.99 2.11
CA PRO A 341 -26.58 -2.19 2.74
C PRO A 341 -27.16 -3.57 2.37
N PRO A 342 -27.93 -4.22 3.25
CA PRO A 342 -28.69 -5.40 2.87
C PRO A 342 -29.53 -5.07 1.64
N PRO A 343 -29.74 -6.01 0.69
CA PRO A 343 -30.63 -5.78 -0.43
C PRO A 343 -31.96 -5.26 0.10
N ALA A 344 -32.33 -4.02 -0.25
CA ALA A 344 -33.64 -3.50 0.09
C ALA A 344 -34.65 -4.48 -0.50
N THR A 345 -35.52 -5.05 0.33
CA THR A 345 -36.79 -5.63 -0.13
C THR A 345 -37.41 -4.61 -1.05
N VAL A 346 -37.54 -4.97 -2.33
CA VAL A 346 -38.03 -4.11 -3.42
C VAL A 346 -39.22 -3.28 -2.94
N GLY A 347 -39.06 -1.96 -2.85
CA GLY A 347 -40.17 -1.06 -2.56
C GLY A 347 -39.82 0.21 -1.77
N ALA A 348 -39.05 1.12 -2.36
CA ALA A 348 -39.23 2.56 -2.12
C ALA A 348 -38.46 3.34 -3.20
N ALA A 349 -39.21 3.94 -4.13
CA ALA A 349 -38.67 4.88 -5.09
C ALA A 349 -38.06 6.08 -4.35
N ALA A 350 -36.76 6.26 -4.43
CA ALA A 350 -36.14 7.55 -4.14
C ALA A 350 -36.52 8.52 -5.27
N PRO A 351 -36.86 9.80 -4.97
CA PRO A 351 -37.21 10.76 -6.02
C PRO A 351 -36.00 11.06 -6.90
N PRO A 352 -36.20 11.33 -8.20
CA PRO A 352 -35.09 11.59 -9.11
C PRO A 352 -34.41 12.92 -8.75
N LEU A 353 -33.08 12.89 -8.63
CA LEU A 353 -32.26 14.10 -8.60
C LEU A 353 -32.35 14.81 -9.96
N PRO A 354 -32.40 16.16 -10.00
CA PRO A 354 -32.53 16.89 -11.24
C PRO A 354 -31.27 16.75 -12.11
N ASN A 355 -31.48 16.63 -13.43
CA ASN A 355 -30.42 16.57 -14.43
C ASN A 355 -29.50 17.81 -14.35
N PRO A 356 -28.18 17.66 -14.59
CA PRO A 356 -27.26 18.78 -14.60
C PRO A 356 -27.55 19.70 -15.78
N THR A 357 -28.05 20.90 -15.51
CA THR A 357 -28.10 21.99 -16.49
C THR A 357 -26.74 22.66 -16.54
N GLY A 358 -26.07 22.55 -17.69
CA GLY A 358 -24.75 23.13 -17.97
C GLY A 358 -24.75 24.66 -18.02
N ARG A 359 -24.86 25.30 -16.85
CA ARG A 359 -24.81 26.76 -16.72
C ARG A 359 -23.79 27.30 -15.70
N LEU A 360 -23.10 26.41 -14.97
CA LEU A 360 -22.15 26.81 -13.91
C LEU A 360 -20.68 26.92 -14.36
N ASP A 361 -20.38 26.71 -15.63
CA ASP A 361 -19.00 26.80 -16.15
C ASP A 361 -18.64 28.20 -16.72
N ALA A 362 -19.64 29.06 -16.94
CA ALA A 362 -19.42 30.40 -17.51
C ALA A 362 -19.21 31.51 -16.46
N GLU A 363 -19.77 31.39 -15.25
CA GLU A 363 -19.62 32.42 -14.21
C GLU A 363 -18.34 32.23 -13.37
N LEU A 364 -17.81 31.00 -13.23
CA LEU A 364 -16.58 30.76 -12.46
C LEU A 364 -15.31 31.18 -13.21
N THR A 365 -15.38 31.32 -14.54
CA THR A 365 -14.22 31.69 -15.38
C THR A 365 -13.94 33.20 -15.35
N GLN A 366 -14.87 34.03 -14.86
CA GLN A 366 -14.72 35.50 -14.85
C GLN A 366 -14.29 36.10 -13.50
N GLN A 367 -14.19 35.30 -12.42
CA GLN A 367 -13.75 35.77 -11.09
C GLN A 367 -12.31 35.40 -10.72
N ILE A 368 -11.59 34.65 -11.55
CA ILE A 368 -10.21 34.17 -11.24
C ILE A 368 -9.13 35.07 -11.89
N ALA A 369 -9.50 36.18 -12.52
CA ALA A 369 -8.57 37.00 -13.30
C ALA A 369 -7.83 38.15 -12.56
N PRO A 370 -8.14 38.57 -11.31
CA PRO A 370 -7.26 39.49 -10.61
C PRO A 370 -6.87 38.97 -9.21
N ALA A 371 -6.02 37.95 -9.16
CA ALA A 371 -5.35 37.53 -7.92
C ALA A 371 -3.84 37.30 -8.15
N VAL A 372 -3.24 38.08 -9.06
CA VAL A 372 -1.78 38.07 -9.34
C VAL A 372 -1.20 39.51 -9.33
N ALA A 373 -1.92 40.48 -8.78
CA ALA A 373 -1.42 41.85 -8.69
C ALA A 373 -1.72 42.46 -7.31
N ASP A 374 -1.06 41.97 -6.26
CA ASP A 374 -0.81 42.78 -5.05
C ASP A 374 0.28 42.18 -4.13
N ALA A 375 1.41 41.80 -4.72
CA ALA A 375 2.60 41.37 -3.98
C ALA A 375 3.80 42.28 -4.28
N THR A 376 3.62 43.60 -4.21
CA THR A 376 4.73 44.57 -4.20
C THR A 376 4.32 45.90 -3.53
N ALA A 377 4.53 46.05 -2.21
CA ALA A 377 5.13 47.23 -1.56
C ALA A 377 5.03 47.19 0.00
N PRO A 378 5.92 47.90 0.74
CA PRO A 378 6.25 47.61 2.13
C PRO A 378 5.79 48.67 3.16
N GLY A 379 5.69 48.25 4.44
CA GLY A 379 5.93 49.12 5.61
C GLY A 379 4.80 49.21 6.64
N ALA A 380 5.03 48.69 7.85
CA ALA A 380 4.90 49.38 9.15
C ALA A 380 4.87 48.38 10.33
N THR A 381 5.69 48.67 11.34
CA THR A 381 5.73 48.12 12.72
C THR A 381 5.78 49.32 13.68
N PRO A 382 5.72 49.17 15.02
CA PRO A 382 4.84 48.35 15.87
C PRO A 382 4.32 49.14 17.11
N GLY A 383 3.46 48.53 17.93
CA GLY A 383 3.19 48.91 19.33
C GLY A 383 2.29 47.84 19.96
N GLY A 384 2.42 47.36 21.19
CA GLY A 384 3.17 47.79 22.36
C GLY A 384 2.24 47.71 23.59
N ALA A 385 2.74 47.14 24.70
CA ALA A 385 2.18 47.10 26.08
C ALA A 385 1.22 45.95 26.43
N THR A 386 1.19 45.33 27.63
CA THR A 386 2.12 45.05 28.77
C THR A 386 1.30 44.32 29.86
N GLY A 387 1.97 43.50 30.68
CA GLY A 387 1.60 43.20 32.09
C GLY A 387 0.93 41.84 32.33
N ALA A 388 1.15 41.09 33.41
CA ALA A 388 2.10 41.11 34.53
C ALA A 388 1.94 39.77 35.30
N VAL A 389 2.95 39.48 36.11
CA VAL A 389 3.25 38.26 36.89
C VAL A 389 2.40 38.08 38.17
N ALA A 390 2.16 36.82 38.60
CA ALA A 390 2.17 36.33 40.01
C ALA A 390 1.96 34.79 40.01
N THR A 391 2.94 33.91 40.29
CA THR A 391 3.55 33.42 41.55
C THR A 391 2.68 32.54 42.46
N GLY A 392 3.25 31.36 42.79
CA GLY A 392 2.90 30.47 43.93
C GLY A 392 2.43 29.08 43.46
N GLY A 393 2.92 27.93 43.94
CA GLY A 393 3.80 27.55 45.04
C GLY A 393 3.76 26.01 45.15
N ALA A 394 4.79 25.45 45.78
CA ALA A 394 5.20 24.04 45.77
C ALA A 394 4.26 23.03 46.48
N GLY A 395 4.45 21.74 46.16
CA GLY A 395 3.98 20.60 46.95
C GLY A 395 4.57 19.28 46.43
N ALA A 396 5.48 18.69 47.19
CA ALA A 396 6.27 17.49 46.87
C ALA A 396 5.70 16.21 47.54
N ALA A 397 6.37 15.07 47.25
CA ALA A 397 6.37 13.77 47.94
C ALA A 397 5.33 12.74 47.44
N THR A 398 5.57 11.43 47.29
CA THR A 398 6.70 10.52 47.60
C THR A 398 6.42 9.14 46.98
N ALA A 399 7.49 8.34 46.85
CA ALA A 399 7.54 6.97 46.33
C ALA A 399 6.89 5.89 47.21
N ALA A 400 6.59 4.72 46.61
CA ALA A 400 6.69 3.42 47.29
C ALA A 400 6.82 2.25 46.30
N SER A 401 7.86 1.45 46.55
CA SER A 401 8.26 0.16 45.96
C SER A 401 7.49 -1.03 46.57
N GLY A 402 7.42 -2.16 45.86
CA GLY A 402 7.01 -3.45 46.44
C GLY A 402 7.20 -4.66 45.52
N SER A 403 8.26 -5.42 45.78
CA SER A 403 8.63 -6.72 45.20
C SER A 403 7.85 -7.90 45.79
N GLY A 404 7.70 -9.00 45.04
CA GLY A 404 7.31 -10.30 45.62
C GLY A 404 7.23 -11.44 44.60
N ALA A 405 8.13 -12.41 44.72
CA ALA A 405 8.28 -13.60 43.87
C ALA A 405 7.34 -14.76 44.27
N GLY A 406 7.09 -15.69 43.33
CA GLY A 406 6.55 -17.03 43.62
C GLY A 406 6.18 -17.84 42.37
N LEU A 407 7.01 -18.83 42.03
CA LEU A 407 6.66 -20.00 41.18
C LEU A 407 6.17 -21.14 42.10
N PRO A 408 5.27 -22.04 41.65
CA PRO A 408 5.75 -23.29 41.02
C PRO A 408 4.88 -23.91 39.89
N VAL A 409 5.60 -24.53 38.93
CA VAL A 409 5.44 -25.82 38.22
C VAL A 409 4.03 -26.39 37.86
N GLY A 410 3.79 -26.50 36.54
CA GLY A 410 3.44 -27.77 35.87
C GLY A 410 2.00 -28.03 35.39
N SER A 411 1.72 -27.87 34.08
CA SER A 411 1.00 -28.87 33.26
C SER A 411 0.99 -28.49 31.77
N LEU A 412 1.31 -29.47 30.93
CA LEU A 412 1.33 -29.43 29.47
C LEU A 412 -0.09 -29.43 28.89
N ALA A 413 -0.44 -28.44 28.06
CA ALA A 413 -1.52 -28.56 27.08
C ALA A 413 -1.26 -27.61 25.90
N GLY A 414 -1.08 -28.19 24.72
CA GLY A 414 -1.00 -27.47 23.45
C GLY A 414 -2.33 -26.80 23.12
N GLY A 415 -2.25 -25.60 22.53
CA GLY A 415 -3.42 -24.85 22.05
C GLY A 415 -3.44 -23.38 22.47
N THR A 416 -2.38 -22.61 22.22
CA THR A 416 -2.40 -21.16 22.47
C THR A 416 -1.57 -20.40 21.42
N SER A 417 -2.10 -20.24 20.21
CA SER A 417 -1.64 -19.18 19.29
C SER A 417 -2.78 -18.37 18.68
N LEU A 418 -4.00 -18.92 18.58
CA LEU A 418 -5.18 -18.19 18.08
C LEU A 418 -5.95 -17.41 19.17
N ALA A 419 -5.72 -17.71 20.44
CA ALA A 419 -6.39 -17.03 21.56
C ALA A 419 -5.65 -15.78 22.06
N ALA A 420 -4.36 -15.62 21.73
CA ALA A 420 -3.56 -14.46 22.13
C ALA A 420 -3.88 -13.21 21.29
N GLU A 421 -4.37 -13.38 20.05
CA GLU A 421 -4.77 -12.27 19.17
C GLU A 421 -6.10 -11.61 19.61
N ARG A 422 -6.87 -12.26 20.50
CA ARG A 422 -8.13 -11.71 21.03
C ARG A 422 -7.97 -10.81 22.26
N ARG A 423 -6.74 -10.55 22.73
CA ARG A 423 -6.48 -9.81 23.99
C ARG A 423 -5.51 -8.64 23.89
N GLY A 424 -5.37 -8.03 22.73
CA GLY A 424 -5.08 -6.59 22.68
C GLY A 424 -6.40 -5.87 22.98
N THR A 425 -6.42 -4.97 23.96
CA THR A 425 -7.57 -4.12 24.29
C THR A 425 -8.14 -3.51 23.00
N ARG A 426 -9.22 -4.10 22.48
CA ARG A 426 -9.88 -3.65 21.27
C ARG A 426 -10.77 -2.50 21.68
N THR A 427 -10.16 -1.32 21.85
CA THR A 427 -10.88 -0.07 21.63
C THR A 427 -11.59 -0.24 20.28
N PRO A 428 -12.92 -0.06 20.20
CA PRO A 428 -13.59 -0.04 18.91
C PRO A 428 -12.80 0.88 17.98
N PRO A 429 -12.56 0.50 16.71
CA PRO A 429 -11.96 1.42 15.75
C PRO A 429 -12.76 2.71 15.87
N ASP A 430 -12.06 3.83 16.10
CA ASP A 430 -12.68 5.13 16.04
C ASP A 430 -13.52 5.16 14.74
N PRO A 431 -14.85 5.38 14.79
CA PRO A 431 -15.66 5.47 13.57
C PRO A 431 -15.10 6.49 12.57
N ARG A 432 -14.30 7.45 13.06
CA ARG A 432 -13.62 8.51 12.30
C ARG A 432 -12.27 8.06 11.70
N HIS A 433 -11.71 6.93 12.13
CA HIS A 433 -10.47 6.32 11.64
C HIS A 433 -10.61 4.78 11.49
N PRO A 434 -11.38 4.31 10.48
CA PRO A 434 -11.77 2.91 10.39
C PRO A 434 -10.60 1.96 10.06
N LEU A 435 -9.48 2.49 9.55
CA LEU A 435 -8.28 1.74 9.19
C LEU A 435 -7.07 2.26 9.96
N ALA A 436 -6.53 1.43 10.85
CA ALA A 436 -5.31 1.78 11.57
C ALA A 436 -4.14 2.04 10.62
N ASN A 437 -3.29 3.02 10.93
CA ASN A 437 -2.04 3.21 10.19
C ASN A 437 -1.07 2.09 10.57
N ARG A 438 -0.80 1.22 9.60
CA ARG A 438 0.05 0.04 9.75
C ARG A 438 1.26 0.12 8.84
N ASP A 439 2.36 -0.41 9.33
CA ASP A 439 3.52 -0.71 8.50
C ASP A 439 3.18 -1.93 7.65
N LEU A 440 3.15 -1.75 6.32
CA LEU A 440 2.70 -2.81 5.42
C LEU A 440 3.67 -4.00 5.39
N ASP A 441 4.97 -3.80 5.62
CA ASP A 441 5.98 -4.88 5.64
C ASP A 441 5.86 -5.85 6.82
N THR A 442 5.26 -5.38 7.91
CA THR A 442 5.18 -6.12 9.17
C THR A 442 3.74 -6.39 9.60
N GLY A 443 2.78 -5.68 9.02
CA GLY A 443 1.37 -5.73 9.39
C GLY A 443 1.05 -5.07 10.74
N VAL A 444 2.02 -4.46 11.43
CA VAL A 444 1.84 -3.91 12.78
C VAL A 444 1.40 -2.45 12.73
N VAL A 445 0.71 -1.99 13.77
CA VAL A 445 0.38 -0.55 13.89
C VAL A 445 1.67 0.25 14.04
N VAL A 446 1.79 1.33 13.26
CA VAL A 446 2.98 2.19 13.24
C VAL A 446 3.28 2.72 14.64
N ARG A 447 4.54 2.63 15.04
CA ARG A 447 5.06 3.17 16.30
C ARG A 447 6.40 3.86 16.06
N PRO A 448 6.70 4.95 16.80
CA PRO A 448 8.03 5.56 16.80
C PRO A 448 9.12 4.55 17.08
N SER A 449 10.19 4.54 16.28
CA SER A 449 11.32 3.59 16.42
C SER A 449 10.93 2.11 16.28
N GLY A 450 9.73 1.81 15.78
CA GLY A 450 9.23 0.44 15.64
C GLY A 450 9.78 -0.30 14.41
N TYR A 451 10.11 0.44 13.35
CA TYR A 451 10.62 -0.12 12.10
C TYR A 451 11.54 0.88 11.37
N PRO A 452 12.76 0.46 10.95
CA PRO A 452 13.74 1.36 10.35
C PRO A 452 13.27 2.14 9.12
N LEU A 453 12.55 1.49 8.19
CA LEU A 453 12.08 2.16 6.97
C LEU A 453 10.96 3.16 7.29
N THR A 454 10.17 2.92 8.33
CA THR A 454 9.21 3.91 8.83
C THR A 454 9.93 5.15 9.37
N ASP A 455 10.95 4.97 10.22
CA ASP A 455 11.74 6.09 10.77
C ASP A 455 12.36 6.93 9.66
N GLN A 456 13.00 6.27 8.67
CA GLN A 456 13.62 6.93 7.52
C GLN A 456 12.58 7.68 6.67
N THR A 457 11.39 7.09 6.49
CA THR A 457 10.32 7.70 5.69
C THR A 457 9.73 8.92 6.40
N PHE A 458 9.48 8.85 7.70
CA PHE A 458 9.06 10.02 8.50
C PHE A 458 10.12 11.12 8.48
N CYS A 459 11.41 10.76 8.59
CA CYS A 459 12.50 11.74 8.52
C CYS A 459 12.52 12.46 7.16
N LYS A 460 12.45 11.70 6.06
CA LYS A 460 12.43 12.27 4.71
C LYS A 460 11.17 13.11 4.47
N LEU A 461 10.02 12.71 5.00
CA LEU A 461 8.78 13.50 4.93
C LEU A 461 8.90 14.81 5.70
N ALA A 462 9.44 14.78 6.92
CA ALA A 462 9.64 15.98 7.72
C ALA A 462 10.52 16.99 6.96
N HIS A 463 11.62 16.51 6.39
CA HIS A 463 12.51 17.31 5.56
C HIS A 463 11.82 17.88 4.32
N THR A 464 11.04 17.06 3.61
CA THR A 464 10.33 17.45 2.39
C THR A 464 9.34 18.59 2.64
N LEU A 465 8.62 18.53 3.76
CA LEU A 465 7.65 19.57 4.15
C LEU A 465 8.36 20.83 4.66
N ALA A 466 9.37 20.67 5.52
CA ALA A 466 10.14 21.79 6.09
C ALA A 466 10.93 22.58 5.04
N ALA A 467 11.24 21.99 3.89
CA ALA A 467 11.86 22.68 2.75
C ALA A 467 10.97 23.76 2.12
N GLN A 468 9.66 23.76 2.40
CA GLN A 468 8.70 24.76 1.92
C GLN A 468 7.89 25.35 3.07
N PRO A 469 8.52 26.08 4.01
CA PRO A 469 7.89 26.50 5.26
C PRO A 469 6.70 27.47 5.09
N GLY A 470 6.63 28.15 3.95
CA GLY A 470 5.52 29.05 3.60
C GLY A 470 4.30 28.33 3.00
N LEU A 471 4.41 27.04 2.66
CA LEU A 471 3.28 26.27 2.13
C LEU A 471 2.50 25.67 3.30
N ALA A 472 1.21 26.02 3.41
CA ALA A 472 0.34 25.41 4.40
C ALA A 472 0.19 23.91 4.13
N ILE A 473 0.25 23.10 5.18
CA ILE A 473 0.16 21.63 5.10
C ILE A 473 -1.13 21.10 5.76
N PRO A 474 -1.60 19.89 5.42
CA PRO A 474 -2.75 19.31 6.11
C PRO A 474 -2.52 19.22 7.63
N PRO A 475 -3.52 19.58 8.47
CA PRO A 475 -3.35 19.55 9.92
C PRO A 475 -3.03 18.15 10.45
N GLY A 476 -3.60 17.12 9.82
CA GLY A 476 -3.34 15.73 10.17
C GLY A 476 -1.85 15.39 10.11
N ILE A 477 -1.18 15.64 8.97
CA ILE A 477 0.22 15.22 8.81
C ILE A 477 1.17 15.98 9.72
N LYS A 478 0.91 17.28 9.96
CA LYS A 478 1.67 18.08 10.94
C LYS A 478 1.60 17.44 12.33
N ARG A 479 0.38 17.16 12.82
CA ARG A 479 0.15 16.55 14.13
C ARG A 479 0.85 15.20 14.24
N ASP A 480 0.71 14.35 13.23
CA ASP A 480 1.25 12.99 13.27
C ASP A 480 2.78 12.95 13.25
N ILE A 481 3.45 13.82 12.47
CA ILE A 481 4.91 13.92 12.49
C ILE A 481 5.40 14.38 13.87
N LEU A 482 4.79 15.43 14.44
CA LEU A 482 5.18 15.94 15.76
C LEU A 482 4.92 14.92 16.87
N ALA A 483 3.81 14.17 16.79
CA ALA A 483 3.51 13.09 17.71
C ALA A 483 4.51 11.93 17.58
N TYR A 484 4.89 11.56 16.36
CA TYR A 484 5.86 10.48 16.08
C TYR A 484 7.21 10.75 16.74
N TYR A 485 7.65 12.01 16.75
CA TYR A 485 8.92 12.45 17.34
C TYR A 485 8.78 13.06 18.74
N SER A 486 7.64 12.90 19.42
CA SER A 486 7.40 13.45 20.76
C SER A 486 8.37 12.95 21.82
N ASN A 487 8.88 11.72 21.68
CA ASN A 487 9.95 11.17 22.52
C ASN A 487 11.24 10.99 21.72
N MET A 488 12.04 12.05 21.64
CA MET A 488 13.34 12.06 20.95
C MET A 488 14.41 11.15 21.59
N GLY A 489 14.13 10.57 22.77
CA GLY A 489 15.02 9.62 23.45
C GLY A 489 14.99 8.21 22.85
N LEU A 490 14.00 7.89 22.02
CA LEU A 490 13.85 6.57 21.40
C LEU A 490 15.00 6.26 20.40
N PRO A 491 15.32 4.97 20.17
CA PRO A 491 16.42 4.56 19.31
C PRO A 491 16.04 4.58 17.82
N PHE A 492 15.53 5.70 17.32
CA PHE A 492 15.18 5.88 15.90
C PHE A 492 16.36 5.51 15.00
N ASP A 493 16.08 4.84 13.88
CA ASP A 493 17.10 4.44 12.90
C ASP A 493 17.92 5.64 12.40
N THR A 494 17.26 6.79 12.19
CA THR A 494 17.88 8.07 11.80
C THR A 494 18.99 8.52 12.75
N ARG A 495 19.00 8.12 14.03
CA ARG A 495 20.07 8.47 14.99
C ARG A 495 21.42 7.87 14.62
N LYS A 496 21.45 6.84 13.79
CA LYS A 496 22.68 6.27 13.22
C LYS A 496 23.37 7.25 12.25
N HIS A 497 22.67 8.29 11.82
CA HIS A 497 23.15 9.32 10.90
C HIS A 497 23.11 10.70 11.58
N PRO A 498 24.19 11.14 12.27
CA PRO A 498 24.18 12.34 13.10
C PRO A 498 23.74 13.62 12.38
N ASP A 499 24.17 13.80 11.13
CA ASP A 499 23.79 14.98 10.34
C ASP A 499 22.30 14.98 9.97
N GLN A 500 21.75 13.82 9.57
CA GLN A 500 20.32 13.69 9.30
C GLN A 500 19.48 13.88 10.57
N TRP A 501 19.95 13.35 11.71
CA TRP A 501 19.28 13.53 12.99
C TRP A 501 19.26 14.99 13.44
N LYS A 502 20.37 15.71 13.25
CA LYS A 502 20.44 17.16 13.51
C LYS A 502 19.51 17.94 12.58
N GLN A 503 19.48 17.59 11.29
CA GLN A 503 18.58 18.24 10.33
C GLN A 503 17.12 17.99 10.70
N LEU A 504 16.76 16.75 11.04
CA LEU A 504 15.41 16.39 11.49
C LEU A 504 14.96 17.23 12.69
N GLN A 505 15.83 17.47 13.67
CA GLN A 505 15.51 18.35 14.79
C GLN A 505 15.17 19.78 14.34
N ALA A 506 15.93 20.33 13.39
CA ALA A 506 15.64 21.65 12.81
C ALA A 506 14.35 21.65 11.97
N ASP A 507 14.09 20.57 11.22
CA ASP A 507 12.89 20.40 10.42
C ASP A 507 11.64 20.32 11.31
N LEU A 508 11.72 19.66 12.48
CA LEU A 508 10.62 19.59 13.44
C LEU A 508 10.28 20.95 14.05
N VAL A 509 11.27 21.80 14.31
CA VAL A 509 11.04 23.20 14.74
C VAL A 509 10.32 23.97 13.65
N THR A 510 10.80 23.86 12.41
CA THR A 510 10.17 24.49 11.24
C THR A 510 8.72 24.02 11.07
N LEU A 511 8.48 22.71 11.09
CA LEU A 511 7.15 22.10 11.01
C LEU A 511 6.21 22.58 12.11
N GLY A 512 6.71 22.74 13.34
CA GLY A 512 5.97 23.31 14.46
C GLY A 512 5.40 24.70 14.13
N ALA A 513 6.16 25.53 13.40
CA ALA A 513 5.77 26.88 13.00
C ALA A 513 4.96 26.96 11.70
N MET A 514 4.99 25.93 10.84
CA MET A 514 4.25 25.92 9.56
C MET A 514 2.74 26.06 9.78
N THR A 515 2.06 26.83 8.93
CA THR A 515 0.60 26.95 8.95
C THR A 515 -0.05 25.67 8.42
N THR A 516 -1.31 25.45 8.80
CA THR A 516 -2.09 24.30 8.32
C THR A 516 -3.27 24.74 7.48
N SER A 517 -3.64 23.93 6.49
CA SER A 517 -4.82 24.15 5.65
C SER A 517 -5.59 22.84 5.46
N SER A 518 -6.92 22.93 5.44
CA SER A 518 -7.83 21.83 5.10
C SER A 518 -8.14 21.74 3.59
N GLU A 519 -7.62 22.65 2.76
CA GLU A 519 -7.82 22.66 1.31
C GLU A 519 -6.80 21.79 0.55
N PRO A 520 -7.16 21.18 -0.61
CA PRO A 520 -8.48 21.22 -1.24
C PRO A 520 -9.49 20.32 -0.52
N THR A 521 -10.66 20.86 -0.24
CA THR A 521 -11.86 20.10 0.16
C THR A 521 -12.24 19.09 -0.94
N PRO A 522 -12.80 17.91 -0.59
CA PRO A 522 -13.75 17.66 0.49
C PRO A 522 -13.10 17.07 1.74
N TYR A 523 -13.40 17.71 2.86
CA TYR A 523 -13.16 17.17 4.20
C TYR A 523 -14.52 16.74 4.77
N PRO A 524 -14.79 15.46 5.05
CA PRO A 524 -15.73 15.09 6.09
C PRO A 524 -14.94 15.02 7.40
N THR A 525 -14.99 16.09 8.20
CA THR A 525 -14.92 15.91 9.64
C THR A 525 -16.21 15.12 9.93
N PHE A 526 -16.11 13.88 10.37
CA PHE A 526 -17.16 13.44 11.29
C PHE A 526 -17.03 14.41 12.45
N GLY A 527 -17.97 15.36 12.53
CA GLY A 527 -17.81 16.68 13.13
C GLY A 527 -16.97 16.73 14.41
N GLU A 528 -16.24 17.83 14.58
CA GLU A 528 -16.04 18.36 15.92
C GLU A 528 -17.43 18.71 16.43
N GLY A 529 -18.02 17.80 17.20
CA GLY A 529 -19.09 18.16 18.11
C GLY A 529 -18.40 18.62 19.38
N ASP A 530 -18.12 19.92 19.46
CA ASP A 530 -18.44 20.61 20.70
C ASP A 530 -19.97 20.56 20.81
N ASP A 531 -20.45 20.05 21.95
CA ASP A 531 -21.59 20.55 22.71
C ASP A 531 -21.96 19.48 23.76
N ASP A 532 -21.99 19.95 24.99
CA ASP A 532 -22.19 19.25 26.25
C ASP A 532 -23.53 18.52 26.38
N GLU A 533 -23.57 17.72 27.46
CA GLU A 533 -24.75 17.36 28.25
C GLU A 533 -25.50 16.08 27.84
N ALA A 534 -25.14 15.01 28.55
CA ALA A 534 -26.00 13.84 28.69
C ALA A 534 -27.31 14.25 29.39
N PRO A 535 -28.50 13.93 28.86
CA PRO A 535 -29.68 13.92 29.69
C PRO A 535 -29.69 12.63 30.52
N ALA A 536 -29.82 12.79 31.84
CA ALA A 536 -30.07 11.72 32.78
C ALA A 536 -31.39 10.98 32.46
N PRO A 537 -31.56 9.72 32.89
CA PRO A 537 -32.79 8.99 32.67
C PRO A 537 -33.85 9.36 33.72
N GLU A 538 -34.94 9.98 33.29
CA GLU A 538 -36.25 9.92 33.96
C GLU A 538 -37.21 9.30 32.92
N GLY A 539 -37.96 8.23 33.16
CA GLY A 539 -38.70 7.88 34.36
C GLY A 539 -40.15 8.32 34.17
N GLY A 540 -41.06 7.38 33.84
CA GLY A 540 -42.50 7.58 34.05
C GLY A 540 -43.43 7.26 32.87
N SER A 541 -44.35 6.31 33.14
CA SER A 541 -45.71 6.12 32.60
C SER A 541 -46.35 7.35 31.92
N TYR A 542 -47.06 7.25 30.80
CA TYR A 542 -48.25 6.44 30.50
C TYR A 542 -48.40 6.23 29.00
#